data_AF-F0QV10-F1
#
_entry.id   AF-F0QV10-F1
#
_cell.length_a   1.000
_cell.length_b   1.000
_cell.length_c   1.000
_cell.angle_alpha   90.00
_cell.angle_beta   90.00
_cell.angle_gamma   90.00
#
_symmetry.space_group_name_H-M   'P 1'
#
loop_
_entity.id
_entity.type
_entity.pdbx_description
1 polymer ?
#
loop_
_entity_poly.entity_id
_entity_poly.type
_entity_poly.pdbx_seq_one_letter_code
_entity_poly.pdbx_strand_id
1 'polypeptide(L)' 'MQSNKYELRRRLMGITVKELDMAIADGEHTYRLMIKKGDDCIRLILISDDYEMIESKCLHDVKLGTIISFLRKALLH' A
#
# COMPACT_ATOMS: atom_id res chain seq x y z
N MET A 1 50.71 4.06 4.47
CA MET A 1 49.35 3.83 4.98
C MET A 1 48.49 5.05 4.70
N GLN A 2 47.77 5.07 3.57
CA GLN A 2 46.76 6.10 3.28
C GLN A 2 45.38 5.47 3.43
N SER A 3 44.66 5.94 4.44
CA SER A 3 43.25 5.63 4.70
C SER A 3 42.42 6.31 3.61
N ASN A 4 42.00 5.58 2.57
CA ASN A 4 41.09 6.13 1.56
C ASN A 4 39.64 5.78 1.92
N LYS A 5 39.10 6.70 2.73
CA LYS A 5 37.78 6.85 3.34
C LYS A 5 36.55 6.78 2.40
N TYR A 6 36.66 6.33 1.15
CA TYR A 6 35.62 6.55 0.12
C TYR A 6 34.86 5.32 -0.38
N GLU A 7 35.19 4.10 0.04
CA GLU A 7 34.46 2.90 -0.41
C GLU A 7 33.55 2.26 0.65
N LEU A 8 33.20 3.02 1.69
CA LEU A 8 31.92 2.81 2.37
C LEU A 8 30.81 3.29 1.43
N ARG A 9 30.59 2.54 0.34
CA ARG A 9 29.31 2.50 -0.37
C ARG A 9 28.28 2.16 0.69
N ARG A 10 27.69 3.18 1.32
CA ARG A 10 26.43 3.07 2.06
C ARG A 10 25.45 2.53 1.04
N ARG A 11 25.34 1.20 0.95
CA ARG A 11 24.10 0.56 0.54
C ARG A 11 23.08 1.08 1.53
N LEU A 12 22.41 2.18 1.18
CA LEU A 12 21.14 2.53 1.78
C LEU A 12 20.30 1.27 1.59
N MET A 13 20.18 0.49 2.67
CA MET A 13 19.22 -0.60 2.72
C MET A 13 17.86 0.08 2.68
N GLY A 14 17.39 0.37 1.47
CA GLY A 14 16.07 0.92 1.25
C GLY A 14 15.07 -0.14 1.66
N ILE A 15 14.34 0.11 2.74
CA ILE A 15 13.19 -0.72 3.10
C ILE A 15 12.13 -0.46 2.02
N THR A 16 11.84 -1.49 1.22
CA THR A 16 10.73 -1.45 0.27
C THR A 16 9.59 -2.26 0.86
N VAL A 17 8.46 -1.59 1.12
CA VAL A 17 7.23 -2.26 1.55
C VAL A 17 6.62 -2.96 0.32
N LYS A 18 6.52 -4.28 0.37
CA LYS A 18 5.84 -5.07 -0.69
C LYS A 18 4.34 -5.10 -0.50
N GLU A 19 3.90 -5.12 0.76
CA GLU A 19 2.50 -5.27 1.12
C GLU A 19 2.23 -4.46 2.40
N LEU A 20 1.10 -3.76 2.40
CA LEU A 20 0.54 -3.11 3.56
C LEU A 20 -0.90 -3.57 3.71
N ASP A 21 -1.27 -4.04 4.91
CA ASP A 21 -2.64 -4.41 5.26
C ASP A 21 -3.13 -3.44 6.33
N MET A 22 -4.29 -2.82 6.10
CA MET A 22 -4.89 -1.84 6.99
C MET A 22 -6.34 -2.23 7.27
N ALA A 23 -6.68 -2.33 8.55
CA ALA A 23 -8.07 -2.40 8.98
C ALA A 23 -8.68 -0.99 8.99
N ILE A 24 -9.89 -0.85 8.46
CA ILE A 24 -10.62 0.41 8.33
C ILE A 24 -12.03 0.17 8.85
N ALA A 25 -12.53 1.03 9.73
CA ALA A 25 -13.92 0.96 10.19
C ALA A 25 -14.75 2.09 9.56
N ASP A 26 -15.98 1.76 9.15
CA ASP A 26 -17.01 2.72 8.74
C ASP A 26 -18.34 2.33 9.40
N GLY A 27 -18.78 3.10 10.38
CA GLY A 27 -19.90 2.74 11.25
C GLY A 27 -19.65 1.42 12.00
N GLU A 28 -20.55 0.46 11.82
CA GLU A 28 -20.45 -0.90 12.41
C GLU A 28 -19.63 -1.87 11.57
N HIS A 29 -19.25 -1.50 10.34
CA HIS A 29 -18.53 -2.37 9.41
C HIS A 29 -17.02 -2.18 9.53
N THR A 30 -16.29 -3.30 9.40
CA THR A 30 -14.82 -3.29 9.33
C THR A 30 -14.38 -3.88 7.99
N TYR A 31 -13.49 -3.16 7.32
CA TYR A 31 -12.91 -3.52 6.03
C TYR A 31 -11.41 -3.73 6.16
N ARG A 32 -10.86 -4.52 5.24
CA ARG A 32 -9.40 -4.60 5.04
C ARG A 32 -9.02 -3.96 3.72
N LEU A 33 -8.11 -3.00 3.79
CA LEU A 33 -7.44 -2.45 2.62
C LEU A 33 -6.05 -3.06 2.51
N MET A 34 -5.87 -3.89 1.48
CA MET A 34 -4.55 -4.42 1.11
C MET A 34 -3.95 -3.56 0.00
N ILE A 35 -2.71 -3.11 0.20
CA ILE A 35 -1.91 -2.40 -0.80
C ILE A 35 -0.72 -3.27 -1.14
N LYS A 36 -0.72 -3.86 -2.33
CA LYS A 36 0.31 -4.81 -2.78
C LYS A 36 1.09 -4.23 -3.96
N LYS A 37 2.41 -4.20 -3.86
CA LYS A 37 3.30 -3.88 -4.98
C LYS A 37 3.54 -5.15 -5.80
N GLY A 38 2.91 -5.23 -6.96
CA GLY A 38 3.22 -6.21 -8.00
C GLY A 38 4.37 -5.74 -8.89
N ASP A 39 4.71 -6.58 -9.88
CA ASP A 39 5.75 -6.26 -10.86
C ASP A 39 5.30 -5.19 -11.88
N ASP A 40 3.99 -5.10 -12.13
CA ASP A 40 3.34 -4.22 -13.11
C ASP A 40 2.71 -2.96 -12.48
N CYS A 41 2.10 -3.09 -11.30
CA CYS A 41 1.49 -1.97 -10.60
C CYS A 41 1.36 -2.19 -9.08
N ILE A 42 1.01 -1.12 -8.37
CA ILE A 42 0.54 -1.19 -6.99
C ILE A 42 -0.97 -1.41 -7.01
N ARG A 43 -1.43 -2.49 -6.41
CA ARG A 43 -2.84 -2.88 -6.34
C ARG A 43 -3.42 -2.54 -4.97
N LEU A 44 -4.50 -1.76 -4.97
CA LEU A 44 -5.36 -1.52 -3.80
C LEU A 44 -6.51 -2.51 -3.89
N ILE A 45 -6.78 -3.24 -2.81
CA ILE A 45 -7.86 -4.22 -2.72
C ILE A 45 -8.63 -3.92 -1.44
N LEU A 46 -9.93 -3.64 -1.56
CA LEU A 46 -10.83 -3.50 -0.42
C LEU A 46 -11.61 -4.78 -0.24
N ILE A 47 -11.62 -5.31 0.98
CA ILE A 47 -12.28 -6.55 1.36
C ILE A 47 -13.24 -6.26 2.53
N SER A 48 -14.44 -6.83 2.50
CA SER A 48 -15.40 -6.79 3.62
C SER A 48 -14.97 -7.68 4.78
N ASP A 49 -15.72 -7.59 5.88
CA ASP A 49 -15.68 -8.50 7.03
C ASP A 49 -16.01 -9.96 6.66
N ASP A 50 -16.90 -10.16 5.69
CA ASP A 50 -17.24 -11.47 5.12
C ASP A 50 -16.19 -12.02 4.13
N TYR A 51 -15.02 -11.38 4.04
CA TYR A 51 -13.92 -11.73 3.13
C TYR A 51 -14.26 -11.59 1.64
N GLU A 52 -15.30 -10.83 1.29
CA GLU A 52 -15.66 -10.53 -0.10
C GLU A 52 -14.87 -9.32 -0.62
N MET A 53 -14.37 -9.41 -1.85
CA MET A 53 -13.68 -8.29 -2.49
C MET A 53 -14.71 -7.28 -2.99
N ILE A 54 -14.68 -6.08 -2.43
CA ILE A 54 -15.59 -4.98 -2.76
C ILE A 54 -15.11 -4.23 -4.01
N GLU A 55 -13.84 -3.87 -4.04
CA GLU A 55 -13.26 -3.05 -5.11
C GLU A 55 -11.76 -3.32 -5.22
N SER A 56 -11.22 -3.19 -6.43
CA SER A 56 -9.80 -3.42 -6.72
C SER A 56 -9.29 -2.45 -7.78
N LYS A 57 -8.14 -1.83 -7.52
CA LYS A 57 -7.55 -0.84 -8.43
C LYS A 57 -6.04 -1.00 -8.57
N CYS A 58 -5.59 -1.06 -9.82
CA CYS A 58 -4.19 -1.08 -10.21
C CYS A 58 -3.71 0.34 -10.52
N LEU A 59 -2.59 0.75 -9.91
CA LEU A 59 -2.05 2.12 -9.97
C LEU A 59 -0.52 2.11 -10.10
N HIS A 60 0.03 3.04 -10.86
CA HIS A 60 1.50 3.18 -10.98
C HIS A 60 2.14 3.86 -9.77
N ASP A 61 1.38 4.68 -9.03
CA ASP A 61 1.82 5.35 -7.81
C ASP A 61 0.65 5.46 -6.82
N VAL A 62 0.96 5.37 -5.53
CA VAL A 62 -0.02 5.38 -4.45
C VAL A 62 0.38 6.42 -3.41
N LYS A 63 -0.45 7.46 -3.31
CA LYS A 63 -0.36 8.48 -2.26
C LYS A 63 -1.55 8.34 -1.33
N LEU A 64 -1.44 8.92 -0.13
CA LEU A 64 -2.53 8.91 0.85
C LEU A 64 -3.84 9.46 0.27
N GLY A 65 -3.79 10.52 -0.54
CA GLY A 65 -4.97 11.06 -1.22
C GLY A 65 -5.63 10.07 -2.19
N THR A 66 -4.83 9.25 -2.88
CA THR A 66 -5.33 8.20 -3.78
C THR A 66 -6.05 7.10 -2.99
N ILE A 67 -5.52 6.72 -1.83
CA ILE A 67 -6.14 5.76 -0.92
C ILE A 67 -7.48 6.29 -0.41
N ILE A 68 -7.52 7.52 0.09
CA ILE A 68 -8.76 8.14 0.59
C ILE A 68 -9.82 8.23 -0.52
N SER A 69 -9.43 8.63 -1.73
CA SER A 69 -10.36 8.70 -2.87
C SER A 69 -10.89 7.33 -3.27
N PHE A 70 -10.05 6.30 -3.23
CA PHE A 70 -10.44 4.92 -3.50
C PHE A 70 -11.48 4.43 -2.47
N LEU A 71 -11.20 4.63 -1.18
CA LEU A 71 -12.12 4.25 -0.09
C LEU A 71 -13.46 4.98 -0.18
N ARG A 72 -13.44 6.30 -0.42
CA ARG A 72 -14.67 7.08 -0.60
C ARG A 72 -15.53 6.55 -1.75
N LYS A 73 -14.92 6.23 -2.89
CA LYS A 73 -15.65 5.67 -4.03
C LYS A 73 -16.25 4.30 -3.71
N ALA A 74 -15.50 3.46 -2.99
CA ALA A 74 -15.93 2.09 -2.70
C ALA A 74 -16.98 2.01 -1.58
N LEU A 75 -16.95 2.92 -0.60
CA LEU A 75 -17.79 2.86 0.61
C LEU A 75 -18.96 3.86 0.62
N LEU A 76 -18.92 4.96 -0.15
CA LEU A 76 -20.03 5.94 -0.21
C LEU A 76 -21.16 5.53 -1.18
N HIS A 77 -21.32 4.23 -1.46
CA HIS A 77 -22.44 3.70 -2.23
C HIS A 77 -23.37 2.88 -1.35
#